data_AF-A0AAU6ZW24-F1
#
_entry.id   AF-A0AAU6ZW24-F1
#
_cell.length_a   1.000
_cell.length_b   1.000
_cell.length_c   1.000
_cell.angle_alpha   90.00
_cell.angle_beta   90.00
_cell.angle_gamma   90.00
#
_symmetry.space_group_name_H-M   'P 1'
#
loop_
_entity.id
_entity.type
_entity.pdbx_description
1 polymer ?
#
loop_
_entity_poly.entity_id
_entity_poly.type
_entity_poly.pdbx_seq_one_letter_code
_entity_poly.pdbx_strand_id
1 'polypeptide(L)'
;MWLTIRAGGYSWEQRRSVGLLRQKGGAPNAVVDDREEVVITRAGHDPVVIVSLDDCEALKESAYLLRSPANARRLLESIGRLENDDGVERELIE
;
A
#
# COMPACT_ATOMS: atom_id res chain seq x y z
N MET A 1 24.14 -9.23 13.83
CA MET A 1 23.44 -9.33 12.53
C MET A 1 22.90 -7.97 12.18
N TRP A 2 23.24 -7.48 10.99
CA TRP A 2 22.83 -6.18 10.46
C TRP A 2 21.43 -6.29 9.86
N LEU A 3 20.54 -5.36 10.20
CA LEU A 3 19.20 -5.22 9.59
C LEU A 3 19.16 -3.88 8.86
N THR A 4 18.73 -3.89 7.61
CA THR A 4 18.52 -2.67 6.83
C THR A 4 17.01 -2.44 6.69
N ILE A 5 16.55 -1.25 7.10
CA ILE A 5 15.14 -0.83 7.01
C ILE A 5 15.06 0.33 6.03
N ARG A 6 14.14 0.26 5.07
CA ARG A 6 13.84 1.36 4.15
C ARG A 6 12.39 1.81 4.29
N ALA A 7 12.17 3.12 4.34
CA ALA A 7 10.85 3.77 4.41
C ALA A 7 10.95 5.13 3.72
N GLY A 8 10.02 5.50 2.83
CA GLY A 8 9.93 6.88 2.31
C GLY A 8 11.21 7.46 1.68
N GLY A 9 12.06 6.63 1.07
CA GLY A 9 13.38 7.06 0.55
C GLY A 9 14.51 7.16 1.59
N TYR A 10 14.22 6.92 2.87
CA TYR A 10 15.19 6.85 3.96
C TYR A 10 15.70 5.41 4.17
N SER A 11 16.98 5.27 4.49
CA SER A 11 17.65 3.97 4.73
C SER A 11 18.37 3.96 6.07
N TRP A 12 18.02 3.02 6.93
CA TRP A 12 18.55 2.88 8.28
C TRP A 12 19.23 1.52 8.45
N GLU A 13 20.44 1.48 9.02
CA GLU A 13 21.11 0.25 9.44
C GLU A 13 21.03 0.09 10.96
N GLN A 14 20.48 -1.05 11.41
CA GLN A 14 20.34 -1.35 12.84
C GLN A 14 21.09 -2.64 13.21
N ARG A 15 21.98 -2.55 14.21
CA ARG A 15 22.70 -3.68 14.80
C ARG A 15 21.88 -4.20 15.99
N ARG A 16 21.41 -5.46 15.93
CA ARG A 16 20.53 -6.06 16.97
C ARG A 16 21.09 -5.86 18.40
N SER A 17 20.30 -5.22 19.26
CA SER A 17 20.04 -5.74 20.61
C SER A 17 18.58 -6.22 20.61
N VAL A 18 18.39 -7.49 20.95
CA VAL A 18 17.06 -8.10 21.11
C VAL A 18 16.37 -7.37 22.26
N GLY A 19 15.40 -6.53 21.92
CA GLY A 19 14.64 -5.75 22.88
C GLY A 19 14.48 -4.31 22.46
N LEU A 20 13.72 -4.05 21.38
CA LEU A 20 13.02 -2.77 21.18
C LEU A 20 12.08 -2.85 19.97
N LEU A 21 10.93 -3.52 20.13
CA LEU A 21 9.70 -3.12 19.43
C LEU A 21 8.85 -2.17 20.30
N ARG A 22 9.41 -1.68 21.43
CA ARG A 22 8.72 -0.83 22.42
C ARG A 22 9.30 0.58 22.55
N GLN A 23 10.08 1.05 21.58
CA GLN A 23 10.64 2.40 21.63
C GLN A 23 11.18 2.88 20.27
N LYS A 24 10.30 2.98 19.27
CA LYS A 24 10.42 3.97 18.18
C LYS A 24 9.02 4.12 17.60
N GLY A 25 8.24 5.05 18.15
CA GLY A 25 6.90 5.41 17.67
C GLY A 25 6.92 6.14 16.32
N GLY A 26 7.70 5.64 15.36
CA GLY A 26 7.85 6.23 14.04
C GLY A 26 7.56 5.25 12.89
N ALA A 27 7.89 3.96 13.03
CA ALA A 27 7.64 2.99 11.95
C ALA A 27 6.14 2.64 11.77
N PRO A 28 5.34 2.44 12.83
CA PRO A 28 3.90 2.24 12.66
C PRO A 28 3.20 3.50 12.11
N ASN A 29 3.64 4.68 12.55
CA ASN A 29 3.07 5.96 12.13
C ASN A 29 3.42 6.28 10.67
N ALA A 30 4.65 6.04 10.21
CA ALA A 30 5.00 6.24 8.79
C ALA A 30 4.15 5.36 7.86
N VAL A 31 3.81 4.13 8.29
CA VAL A 31 2.97 3.23 7.50
C VAL A 31 1.50 3.67 7.51
N VAL A 32 0.98 4.09 8.67
CA VAL A 32 -0.44 4.40 8.86
C VAL A 32 -0.78 5.84 8.49
N ASP A 33 0.02 6.80 8.95
CA ASP A 33 -0.24 8.23 8.79
C ASP A 33 0.30 8.76 7.45
N ASP A 34 1.48 8.30 7.01
CA ASP A 34 2.13 8.78 5.78
C ASP A 34 1.88 7.88 4.56
N ARG A 35 1.15 6.76 4.73
CA ARG A 35 0.94 5.70 3.71
C ARG A 35 2.22 5.22 3.04
N GLU A 36 3.34 5.24 3.76
CA GLU A 36 4.63 4.79 3.24
C GLU A 36 4.85 3.30 3.49
N GLU A 37 5.27 2.56 2.47
CA GLU A 37 5.69 1.17 2.64
C GLU A 37 7.05 1.07 3.36
N VAL A 38 7.19 0.08 4.25
CA VAL A 38 8.45 -0.23 4.93
C VAL A 38 8.99 -1.55 4.42
N VAL A 39 10.17 -1.53 3.82
CA VAL A 39 10.86 -2.73 3.34
C VAL A 39 11.92 -3.16 4.36
N ILE A 40 11.81 -4.39 4.82
CA ILE A 40 12.76 -5.04 5.72
C ILE A 40 13.58 -6.06 4.94
N THR A 41 14.89 -5.86 4.87
CA THR A 41 15.82 -6.81 4.28
C THR A 41 16.76 -7.38 5.34
N ARG A 42 16.93 -8.71 5.31
CA ARG A 42 17.83 -9.43 6.22
C ARG A 42 18.75 -10.32 5.41
N ALA A 43 20.05 -10.29 5.73
CA ALA A 43 21.03 -11.16 5.08
C ALA A 43 20.60 -12.64 5.14
N GLY A 44 20.54 -13.29 3.98
CA GLY A 44 20.16 -14.70 3.83
C GLY A 44 18.66 -15.00 3.91
N HIS A 45 17.79 -13.98 3.88
CA HIS A 45 16.34 -14.16 3.86
C HIS A 45 15.69 -13.27 2.81
N ASP A 46 14.50 -13.67 2.34
CA ASP A 46 13.71 -12.89 1.41
C ASP A 46 13.25 -11.55 2.05
N PRO A 47 13.22 -10.45 1.27
CA PRO A 47 12.66 -9.18 1.72
C PRO A 47 11.19 -9.29 2.10
N VAL A 48 10.78 -8.50 3.10
CA VAL A 48 9.37 -8.35 3.50
C VAL A 48 8.97 -6.89 3.41
N VAL A 49 7.80 -6.62 2.84
CA VAL A 49 7.19 -5.29 2.79
C VAL A 49 6.07 -5.22 3.82
N ILE A 50 6.05 -4.15 4.62
CA ILE A 50 4.98 -3.82 5.55
C ILE A 50 4.26 -2.59 5.00
N VAL A 51 2.96 -2.69 4.85
CA VAL A 51 2.04 -1.61 4.45
C VAL A 51 0.93 -1.49 5.48
N SER A 52 0.14 -0.41 5.43
CA SER A 52 -1.02 -0.28 6.30
C SER A 52 -2.05 -1.35 5.93
N LEU A 53 -2.94 -1.69 6.88
CA LEU A 53 -4.01 -2.64 6.59
C LEU A 53 -4.91 -2.10 5.47
N ASP A 54 -5.28 -0.82 5.55
CA ASP A 54 -6.11 -0.13 4.57
C ASP A 54 -5.48 -0.19 3.16
N ASP A 55 -4.17 0.06 3.02
CA ASP A 55 -3.50 -0.03 1.72
C ASP A 55 -3.45 -1.49 1.23
N CYS A 56 -3.25 -2.45 2.13
CA CYS A 56 -3.30 -3.87 1.76
C CYS A 56 -4.68 -4.28 1.23
N GLU A 57 -5.75 -3.80 1.86
CA GLU A 57 -7.13 -4.05 1.45
C GLU A 57 -7.46 -3.36 0.12
N ALA A 58 -7.09 -2.08 -0.03
CA ALA A 58 -7.27 -1.33 -1.28
C ALA A 58 -6.54 -1.98 -2.46
N LEU A 59 -5.32 -2.47 -2.24
CA LEU A 59 -4.56 -3.21 -3.26
C LEU A 59 -5.24 -4.53 -3.65
N LYS A 60 -5.76 -5.28 -2.67
CA LYS A 60 -6.50 -6.53 -2.94
C LYS A 60 -7.78 -6.27 -3.72
N GLU A 61 -8.54 -5.24 -3.36
CA GLU A 61 -9.77 -4.87 -4.05
C GLU A 61 -9.47 -4.40 -5.48
N SER A 62 -8.47 -3.54 -5.66
CA SER A 62 -8.03 -3.08 -6.98
C SER A 62 -7.61 -4.26 -7.86
N ALA A 63 -6.79 -5.18 -7.32
CA ALA A 63 -6.40 -6.40 -8.02
C ALA A 63 -7.61 -7.28 -8.36
N TYR A 64 -8.60 -7.39 -7.47
CA TYR A 64 -9.84 -8.13 -7.71
C TYR A 64 -10.67 -7.52 -8.85
N LEU A 65 -10.89 -6.21 -8.82
CA LEU A 65 -11.63 -5.47 -9.84
C LEU A 65 -10.97 -5.58 -11.22
N LEU A 66 -9.64 -5.53 -11.26
CA LEU A 66 -8.86 -5.58 -12.50
C LEU A 66 -8.54 -7.01 -12.99
N ARG A 67 -8.83 -8.04 -12.19
CA ARG A 67 -8.55 -9.45 -12.54
C ARG A 67 -9.25 -9.91 -13.82
N SER A 68 -10.47 -9.42 -14.07
CA SER A 68 -11.23 -9.75 -15.28
C SER A 68 -10.97 -8.67 -16.35
N PRO A 69 -10.42 -9.03 -17.54
CA PRO A 69 -10.17 -8.05 -18.60
C PRO A 69 -11.43 -7.29 -19.02
N ALA A 70 -12.59 -7.96 -19.02
CA ALA A 70 -13.87 -7.34 -19.35
C ALA A 70 -14.28 -6.30 -18.30
N ASN A 71 -14.10 -6.61 -17.00
CA ASN A 71 -14.43 -5.67 -15.93
C ASN A 71 -13.44 -4.51 -15.87
N ALA A 72 -12.14 -4.79 -16.01
CA ALA A 72 -11.10 -3.78 -16.08
C ALA A 72 -11.36 -2.78 -17.21
N ARG A 73 -11.66 -3.26 -18.41
CA ARG A 73 -12.03 -2.42 -19.55
C ARG A 73 -13.24 -1.53 -19.24
N ARG A 74 -14.33 -2.12 -18.73
CA ARG A 74 -15.54 -1.38 -18.39
C ARG A 74 -15.27 -0.29 -17.34
N LEU A 75 -14.50 -0.61 -16.29
CA LEU A 75 -14.15 0.34 -15.24
C LEU A 75 -13.32 1.50 -15.78
N LEU A 76 -12.25 1.21 -16.53
CA LEU A 76 -11.39 2.24 -17.10
C LEU A 76 -12.13 3.14 -18.11
N GLU A 77 -13.01 2.56 -18.93
CA GLU A 77 -13.88 3.33 -19.83
C GLU A 77 -14.88 4.22 -19.06
N SER A 78 -15.43 3.73 -17.94
CA SER A 78 -16.33 4.54 -17.11
C SER A 78 -15.60 5.69 -16.40
N ILE A 79 -14.39 5.43 -15.88
CA ILE A 79 -13.54 6.47 -15.29
C ILE A 79 -13.22 7.54 -16.34
N GLY A 80 -12.77 7.13 -17.53
CA GLY A 80 -12.46 8.06 -18.61
C GLY A 80 -13.66 8.89 -19.07
N ARG A 81 -14.89 8.35 -19.03
CA ARG A 81 -16.11 9.14 -19.30
C ARG A 81 -16.34 10.20 -18.22
N LEU A 82 -16.22 9.84 -16.94
CA LEU A 82 -16.39 10.78 -15.83
C LEU A 82 -15.33 11.88 -15.83
N GLU A 83 -14.08 11.55 -16.16
CA GLU A 83 -12.99 12.55 -16.28
C GLU A 83 -13.20 13.51 -17.45
N ASN A 84 -13.93 13.10 -18.48
CA ASN A 84 -14.29 13.94 -19.63
C ASN A 84 -15.67 14.61 -19.49
N ASP A 85 -16.27 14.60 -18.29
CA ASP A 85 -17.59 15.18 -18.00
C ASP A 85 -18.76 14.54 -18.79
N ASP A 86 -18.55 13.33 -19.34
CA ASP A 86 -19.57 12.53 -20.05
C ASP A 86 -20.44 11.69 -19.08
N GLY A 87 -20.46 12.06 -17.80
CA GLY A 87 -21.30 11.43 -16.77
C GLY A 87 -22.77 11.82 -16.90
N VAL A 88 -23.68 10.90 -16.59
CA VAL A 88 -25.12 11.21 -16.52
C VAL A 88 -25.61 11.04 -15.10
N GLU A 89 -26.04 12.13 -14.48
CA GLU A 89 -26.70 12.10 -13.17
C GLU A 89 -28.06 11.38 -13.27
N ARG A 90 -28.33 10.51 -12.32
CA ARG A 90 -29.56 9.71 -12.26
C ARG A 90 -30.04 9.69 -10.81
N GLU A 91 -31.35 9.84 -10.63
CA GLU A 91 -31.98 9.58 -9.33
C GLU A 91 -31.91 8.08 -9.01
N LEU A 92 -31.80 7.77 -7.71
CA LEU A 92 -31.83 6.38 -7.23
C LEU A 92 -33.22 5.80 -7.50
N ILE A 93 -33.25 4.59 -8.07
CA ILE A 93 -34.49 3.83 -8.23
C ILE A 93 -34.66 3.00 -6.95
N GLU A 94 -35.77 3.18 -6.23
CA GLU A 94 -36.17 2.36 -5.07
C GLU A 94 -36.66 0.97 -5.46
#